data_AF-A0A2D4NX01-F1
#
_entry.id   AF-A0A2D4NX01-F1
#
_cell.length_a   1.000
_cell.length_b   1.000
_cell.length_c   1.000
_cell.angle_alpha   90.00
_cell.angle_beta   90.00
_cell.angle_gamma   90.00
#
_symmetry.space_group_name_H-M   'P 1'
#
loop_
_entity.id
_entity.type
_entity.pdbx_description
1 polymer ?
#
loop_
_entity_poly.entity_id
_entity_poly.type
_entity_poly.pdbx_seq_one_letter_code
_entity_poly.pdbx_strand_id
1 'polypeptide(L)'
;VKKRAQTLDEAISQSTQFHDKIDSTIENLDRIAERLRQPPSISAEVEKIKEQISENKNVSVDLEKLQPVYETLKLRGEEMIARSEGADKDISAKVVQDKLDQMVFIWEDIHALAEEREAKLLDVMELAEKFWCDHMALIAT
;
A
#
# COMPACT_ATOMS: atom_id res chain seq x y z
N VAL A 1 18.12 37.60 -15.97
CA VAL A 1 16.72 37.30 -16.39
C VAL A 1 16.59 35.86 -16.91
N LYS A 2 17.37 35.43 -17.92
CA LYS A 2 17.30 34.07 -18.52
C LYS A 2 17.45 32.89 -17.53
N LYS A 3 18.45 32.95 -16.63
CA LYS A 3 18.71 31.89 -15.63
C LYS A 3 17.58 31.72 -14.61
N ARG A 4 16.91 32.82 -14.24
CA ARG A 4 15.83 32.83 -13.26
C ARG A 4 14.52 32.28 -13.83
N ALA A 5 14.26 32.55 -15.11
CA ALA A 5 13.15 31.95 -15.85
C ALA A 5 13.33 30.43 -16.00
N GLN A 6 14.53 29.97 -16.37
CA GLN A 6 14.83 28.54 -16.50
C GLN A 6 14.62 27.77 -15.19
N THR A 7 15.13 28.27 -14.07
CA THR A 7 14.94 27.63 -12.76
C THR A 7 13.45 27.59 -12.34
N LEU A 8 12.67 28.61 -12.71
CA LEU A 8 11.24 28.64 -12.42
C LEU A 8 10.47 27.61 -13.27
N ASP A 9 10.76 27.53 -14.57
CA ASP A 9 10.14 26.56 -15.47
C ASP A 9 10.45 25.11 -15.05
N GLU A 10 11.70 24.85 -14.63
CA GLU A 10 12.10 23.56 -14.07
C GLU A 10 11.34 23.23 -12.78
N ALA A 11 11.21 24.20 -11.86
CA ALA A 11 10.47 24.01 -10.61
C ALA A 11 8.98 23.74 -10.84
N ILE A 12 8.35 24.46 -11.78
CA ILE A 12 6.94 24.23 -12.15
C ILE A 12 6.77 22.84 -12.74
N SER A 13 7.62 22.46 -13.71
CA SER A 13 7.59 21.13 -14.33
C SER A 13 7.77 20.03 -13.29
N GLN A 14 8.68 20.22 -12.33
CA GLN A 14 8.88 19.30 -11.24
C GLN A 14 7.66 19.22 -10.30
N SER A 15 7.01 20.35 -10.00
CA SER A 15 5.81 20.35 -9.17
C SER A 15 4.66 19.58 -9.85
N THR A 16 4.42 19.82 -11.14
CA THR A 16 3.36 19.14 -11.89
C THR A 16 3.59 17.63 -11.93
N GLN A 17 4.81 17.19 -12.27
CA GLN A 17 5.13 15.76 -12.29
C GLN A 17 4.97 15.09 -10.93
N PHE A 18 5.27 15.80 -9.84
CA PHE A 18 5.04 15.29 -8.49
C PHE A 18 3.54 15.08 -8.25
N HIS A 19 2.71 16.10 -8.50
CA HIS A 19 1.27 16.02 -8.25
C HIS A 19 0.59 14.93 -9.09
N ASP A 20 0.90 14.84 -10.38
CA ASP A 20 0.33 13.80 -11.25
C ASP A 20 0.73 12.40 -10.76
N LYS A 21 1.99 12.24 -10.33
CA LYS A 21 2.50 10.94 -9.91
C LYS A 21 1.95 10.52 -8.56
N ILE A 22 1.87 11.43 -7.58
CA ILE A 22 1.32 11.10 -6.26
C ILE A 22 -0.17 10.80 -6.33
N ASP A 23 -0.95 11.51 -7.15
CA ASP A 23 -2.37 11.24 -7.33
C ASP A 23 -2.60 9.84 -7.93
N SER A 24 -1.87 9.52 -9.00
CA SER A 24 -1.93 8.18 -9.60
C SER A 24 -1.48 7.08 -8.63
N THR A 25 -0.50 7.35 -7.76
CA THR A 25 -0.04 6.40 -6.76
C THR A 25 -1.07 6.21 -5.65
N ILE A 26 -1.68 7.27 -5.13
CA ILE A 26 -2.77 7.21 -4.14
C ILE A 26 -3.94 6.41 -4.70
N GLU A 27 -4.39 6.69 -5.93
CA GLU A 27 -5.48 5.93 -6.57
C GLU A 27 -5.16 4.43 -6.68
N ASN A 28 -3.89 4.08 -6.98
CA ASN A 28 -3.48 2.68 -7.06
C ASN A 28 -3.47 2.02 -5.67
N LEU A 29 -2.95 2.71 -4.65
CA LEU A 29 -2.93 2.21 -3.28
C LEU A 29 -4.36 2.03 -2.74
N ASP A 30 -5.26 2.98 -2.98
CA ASP A 30 -6.67 2.88 -2.58
C ASP A 30 -7.36 1.65 -3.17
N ARG A 31 -7.08 1.32 -4.45
CA ARG A 31 -7.61 0.10 -5.08
C ARG A 31 -7.12 -1.18 -4.40
N ILE A 32 -5.86 -1.20 -3.95
CA ILE A 32 -5.30 -2.33 -3.21
C ILE A 32 -5.96 -2.44 -1.83
N ALA A 33 -6.04 -1.31 -1.11
CA ALA A 33 -6.65 -1.23 0.21
C ALA A 33 -8.12 -1.67 0.19
N GLU A 34 -8.91 -1.22 -0.78
CA GLU A 34 -10.32 -1.60 -0.89
C GLU A 34 -10.51 -3.11 -1.07
N ARG A 35 -9.68 -3.75 -1.89
CA ARG A 35 -9.68 -5.20 -2.07
C ARG A 35 -9.33 -5.94 -0.77
N LEU A 36 -8.43 -5.41 0.04
CA LEU A 36 -8.04 -5.98 1.33
C LEU A 36 -9.05 -5.74 2.44
N ARG A 37 -9.81 -4.63 2.40
CA ARG A 37 -10.90 -4.34 3.34
C ARG A 37 -12.11 -5.26 3.14
N GLN A 38 -12.30 -5.74 1.90
CA GLN A 38 -13.38 -6.66 1.53
C GLN A 38 -12.83 -7.97 0.95
N PRO A 39 -12.04 -8.74 1.72
CA PRO A 39 -11.44 -9.95 1.21
C PRO A 39 -12.51 -11.05 1.10
N PRO A 40 -12.37 -12.02 0.17
CA PRO A 40 -13.28 -13.15 0.09
C PRO A 40 -13.31 -13.95 1.40
N SER A 41 -14.41 -14.64 1.68
CA SER A 41 -14.48 -15.55 2.83
C SER A 41 -13.40 -16.64 2.74
N ILE A 42 -12.83 -17.02 3.89
CA ILE A 42 -11.85 -18.10 3.93
C ILE A 42 -12.56 -19.43 3.63
N SER A 43 -11.98 -20.24 2.73
CA SER A 43 -12.54 -21.54 2.36
C SER A 43 -12.37 -22.58 3.48
N ALA A 44 -13.22 -23.61 3.50
CA ALA A 44 -13.03 -24.79 4.35
C ALA A 44 -12.16 -25.88 3.68
N GLU A 45 -11.88 -25.74 2.38
CA GLU A 45 -11.05 -26.66 1.61
C GLU A 45 -9.57 -26.26 1.71
N VAL A 46 -8.71 -27.19 2.17
CA VAL A 46 -7.27 -26.96 2.39
C VAL A 46 -6.57 -26.37 1.16
N GLU A 47 -6.81 -26.93 -0.02
CA GLU A 47 -6.16 -26.44 -1.25
C GLU A 47 -6.56 -24.99 -1.58
N LYS A 48 -7.82 -24.62 -1.35
CA LYS A 48 -8.29 -23.23 -1.54
C LYS A 48 -7.72 -22.28 -0.49
N ILE A 49 -7.51 -22.73 0.75
CA ILE A 49 -6.85 -21.89 1.76
C ILE A 49 -5.39 -21.62 1.33
N LYS A 50 -4.69 -22.61 0.76
CA LYS A 50 -3.32 -22.43 0.22
C LYS A 50 -3.29 -21.40 -0.92
N GLU A 51 -4.27 -21.47 -1.82
CA GLU A 51 -4.45 -20.48 -2.89
C GLU A 51 -4.66 -19.07 -2.29
N GLN A 52 -5.55 -18.92 -1.32
CA GLN A 52 -5.82 -17.64 -0.65
C GLN A 52 -4.58 -17.08 0.07
N ILE A 53 -3.75 -17.93 0.68
CA ILE A 53 -2.45 -17.52 1.27
C ILE A 53 -1.51 -17.01 0.18
N SER A 54 -1.41 -17.71 -0.94
CA SER A 54 -0.58 -17.30 -2.08
C SER A 54 -1.03 -15.95 -2.66
N GLU A 55 -2.35 -15.76 -2.81
CA GLU A 55 -2.94 -14.50 -3.25
C GLU A 55 -2.65 -13.35 -2.28
N ASN A 56 -2.75 -13.58 -0.96
CA ASN A 56 -2.42 -12.58 0.04
C ASN A 56 -0.93 -12.18 -0.02
N LYS A 57 -0.03 -13.17 -0.20
CA LYS A 57 1.42 -12.91 -0.39
C LYS A 57 1.74 -12.11 -1.65
N ASN A 58 0.95 -12.26 -2.72
CA ASN A 58 1.12 -11.46 -3.92
C ASN A 58 0.90 -9.96 -3.65
N VAL A 59 0.08 -9.60 -2.65
CA VAL A 59 -0.08 -8.20 -2.25
C VAL A 59 1.22 -7.63 -1.69
N SER A 60 1.93 -8.39 -0.85
CA SER A 60 3.25 -7.99 -0.35
C SER A 60 4.26 -7.81 -1.48
N VAL A 61 4.28 -8.73 -2.44
CA VAL A 61 5.14 -8.63 -3.64
C VAL A 61 4.82 -7.39 -4.47
N ASP A 62 3.54 -7.03 -4.60
CA ASP A 62 3.14 -5.83 -5.32
C ASP A 62 3.52 -4.55 -4.56
N LEU A 63 3.45 -4.55 -3.22
CA LEU A 63 3.96 -3.45 -2.39
C LEU A 63 5.47 -3.29 -2.52
N GLU A 64 6.25 -4.37 -2.51
CA GLU A 64 7.70 -4.31 -2.72
C GLU A 64 8.06 -3.63 -4.06
N LYS A 65 7.29 -3.88 -5.12
CA LYS A 65 7.48 -3.21 -6.42
C LYS A 65 7.13 -1.71 -6.37
N LEU A 66 6.18 -1.31 -5.51
CA LEU A 66 5.76 0.09 -5.36
C LEU A 66 6.65 0.88 -4.41
N GLN A 67 7.43 0.20 -3.56
CA GLN A 67 8.27 0.82 -2.54
C GLN A 67 9.22 1.91 -3.09
N PRO A 68 9.94 1.73 -4.21
CA PRO A 68 10.82 2.77 -4.73
C PRO A 68 10.06 4.04 -5.14
N VAL A 69 8.85 3.89 -5.67
CA VAL A 69 7.99 5.02 -6.06
C VAL A 69 7.49 5.75 -4.82
N TYR A 70 7.03 5.02 -3.82
CA TYR A 70 6.59 5.55 -2.54
C TYR A 70 7.69 6.37 -1.85
N GLU A 71 8.90 5.80 -1.72
CA GLU A 71 10.06 6.48 -1.12
C GLU A 71 10.46 7.74 -1.89
N THR A 72 10.47 7.66 -3.23
CA THR A 72 10.79 8.81 -4.09
C THR A 72 9.79 9.95 -3.93
N LEU A 73 8.49 9.62 -3.88
CA LEU A 73 7.43 10.61 -3.71
C LEU A 73 7.50 11.25 -2.32
N LYS A 74 7.73 10.43 -1.28
CA LYS A 74 7.89 10.92 0.09
C LYS A 74 9.03 11.94 0.19
N LEU A 75 10.22 11.56 -0.26
CA LEU A 75 11.39 12.43 -0.27
C LEU A 75 11.12 13.74 -1.05
N ARG A 76 10.58 13.63 -2.27
CA ARG A 76 10.34 14.79 -3.12
C ARG A 76 9.31 15.76 -2.53
N GLY A 77 8.24 15.23 -1.94
CA GLY A 77 7.22 16.05 -1.29
C GLY A 77 7.77 16.76 -0.05
N GLU A 78 8.56 16.06 0.78
CA GLU A 78 9.25 16.66 1.93
C GLU A 78 10.19 17.79 1.49
N GLU A 79 10.96 17.60 0.42
CA GLU A 79 11.80 18.67 -0.14
C GLU A 79 10.99 19.86 -0.68
N MET A 80 9.84 19.63 -1.33
CA MET A 80 8.96 20.70 -1.80
C MET A 80 8.44 21.54 -0.63
N ILE A 81 8.05 20.89 0.46
CA ILE A 81 7.64 21.58 1.70
C ILE A 81 8.83 22.34 2.31
N ALA A 82 10.02 21.72 2.40
CA ALA A 82 11.20 22.37 2.97
C ALA A 82 11.69 23.60 2.19
N ARG A 83 11.42 23.66 0.87
CA ARG A 83 11.73 24.81 0.02
C ARG A 83 10.69 25.94 0.09
N SER A 84 9.54 25.69 0.72
CA SER A 84 8.45 26.66 0.92
C SER A 84 8.57 27.41 2.25
N GLU A 85 7.59 28.24 2.58
CA GLU A 85 7.45 28.83 3.93
C GLU A 85 6.94 27.84 4.99
N GLY A 86 6.78 26.56 4.62
CA GLY A 86 6.24 25.48 5.44
C GLY A 86 4.72 25.31 5.26
N ALA A 87 4.22 24.11 5.57
CA ALA A 87 2.81 23.75 5.40
C ALA A 87 1.83 24.59 6.27
N ASP A 88 2.33 25.26 7.32
CA ASP A 88 1.53 26.14 8.17
C ASP A 88 1.23 27.50 7.52
N LYS A 89 2.04 27.92 6.54
CA LYS A 89 2.00 29.28 5.96
C LYS A 89 1.78 29.28 4.45
N ASP A 90 2.21 28.22 3.77
CA ASP A 90 2.07 28.06 2.33
C ASP A 90 1.00 27.01 2.00
N ILE A 91 -0.08 27.45 1.36
CA ILE A 91 -1.19 26.59 0.94
C ILE A 91 -0.71 25.48 -0.01
N SER A 92 0.23 25.77 -0.90
CA SER A 92 0.80 24.78 -1.82
C SER A 92 1.55 23.69 -1.06
N ALA A 93 2.34 24.09 -0.05
CA ALA A 93 3.04 23.15 0.82
C ALA A 93 2.05 22.31 1.66
N LYS A 94 0.94 22.92 2.09
CA LYS A 94 -0.12 22.18 2.79
C LYS A 94 -0.75 21.11 1.91
N VAL A 95 -1.05 21.43 0.65
CA VAL A 95 -1.57 20.44 -0.32
C VAL A 95 -0.59 19.28 -0.52
N VAL A 96 0.72 19.55 -0.61
CA VAL A 96 1.74 18.50 -0.70
C VAL A 96 1.75 17.63 0.56
N GLN A 97 1.69 18.25 1.75
CA GLN A 97 1.64 17.54 3.02
C GLN A 97 0.41 16.63 3.11
N ASP A 98 -0.77 17.14 2.80
CA ASP A 98 -2.02 16.37 2.90
C ASP A 98 -2.00 15.13 1.98
N LYS A 99 -1.42 15.25 0.77
CA LYS A 99 -1.25 14.11 -0.13
C LYS A 99 -0.22 13.10 0.38
N LEU A 100 0.88 13.58 0.98
CA LEU A 100 1.86 12.69 1.62
C LEU A 100 1.24 11.93 2.79
N ASP A 101 0.52 12.62 3.67
CA ASP A 101 -0.14 12.03 4.83
C ASP A 101 -1.16 10.98 4.39
N GLN A 102 -1.96 11.28 3.34
CA GLN A 102 -2.88 10.30 2.75
C GLN A 102 -2.14 9.08 2.18
N MET A 103 -1.07 9.29 1.40
CA MET A 103 -0.30 8.19 0.81
C MET A 103 0.33 7.30 1.89
N VAL A 104 0.91 7.89 2.93
CA VAL A 104 1.49 7.18 4.08
C VAL A 104 0.42 6.38 4.81
N PHE A 105 -0.72 7.00 5.10
CA PHE A 105 -1.83 6.34 5.78
C PHE A 105 -2.32 5.11 5.01
N ILE A 106 -2.59 5.23 3.70
CA ILE A 106 -3.06 4.10 2.89
C ILE A 106 -1.99 3.01 2.80
N TRP A 107 -0.72 3.41 2.65
CA TRP A 107 0.41 2.47 2.62
C TRP A 107 0.46 1.61 3.89
N GLU A 108 0.37 2.24 5.07
CA GLU A 108 0.36 1.56 6.36
C GLU A 108 -0.90 0.69 6.56
N ASP A 109 -2.07 1.17 6.12
CA ASP A 109 -3.33 0.43 6.17
C ASP A 109 -3.26 -0.87 5.34
N ILE A 110 -2.68 -0.83 4.14
CA ILE A 110 -2.48 -2.02 3.31
C ILE A 110 -1.61 -3.07 4.02
N HIS A 111 -0.50 -2.64 4.64
CA HIS A 111 0.36 -3.54 5.41
C HIS A 111 -0.39 -4.19 6.57
N ALA A 112 -1.10 -3.40 7.37
CA ALA A 112 -1.86 -3.89 8.51
C ALA A 112 -2.95 -4.89 8.08
N LEU A 113 -3.72 -4.57 7.03
CA LEU A 113 -4.77 -5.44 6.51
C LEU A 113 -4.21 -6.75 5.92
N ALA A 114 -3.09 -6.68 5.19
CA ALA A 114 -2.44 -7.87 4.63
C ALA A 114 -1.88 -8.79 5.72
N GLU A 115 -1.28 -8.24 6.77
CA GLU A 115 -0.79 -8.98 7.94
C GLU A 115 -1.93 -9.63 8.73
N GLU A 116 -3.00 -8.87 9.00
CA GLU A 116 -4.19 -9.41 9.69
C GLU A 116 -4.83 -10.55 8.89
N ARG A 117 -4.90 -10.40 7.56
CA ARG A 117 -5.45 -11.42 6.68
C ARG A 117 -4.57 -12.67 6.63
N GLU A 118 -3.25 -12.52 6.57
CA GLU A 118 -2.30 -13.63 6.61
C GLU A 118 -2.48 -14.44 7.90
N ALA A 119 -2.51 -13.76 9.06
CA ALA A 119 -2.69 -14.41 10.36
C ALA A 119 -3.97 -15.27 10.40
N LYS A 120 -5.10 -14.71 9.95
CA LYS A 120 -6.38 -15.44 9.90
C LYS A 120 -6.33 -16.65 8.96
N LEU A 121 -5.66 -16.53 7.81
CA LEU A 121 -5.54 -17.63 6.85
C LEU A 121 -4.67 -18.77 7.40
N LEU A 122 -3.58 -18.44 8.10
CA LEU A 122 -2.71 -19.42 8.73
C LEU A 122 -3.40 -20.14 9.90
N ASP A 123 -4.14 -19.41 10.75
CA ASP A 123 -4.92 -20.01 11.83
C ASP A 123 -5.96 -21.01 11.30
N VAL A 124 -6.68 -20.64 10.22
CA VAL A 124 -7.68 -21.53 9.61
C VAL A 124 -7.01 -22.73 8.92
N MET A 125 -5.83 -22.55 8.32
CA MET A 125 -5.07 -23.67 7.75
C MET A 125 -4.72 -24.71 8.81
N GLU A 126 -4.18 -24.28 9.96
CA GLU A 126 -3.81 -25.18 11.06
C GLU A 126 -5.04 -25.97 11.56
N LEU A 127 -6.17 -25.29 11.72
CA LEU A 127 -7.43 -25.94 12.12
C LEU A 127 -7.92 -26.96 11.08
N ALA A 128 -7.84 -26.62 9.78
CA ALA A 128 -8.24 -27.51 8.71
C ALA A 128 -7.35 -28.76 8.64
N GLU A 129 -6.03 -28.58 8.71
CA GLU A 129 -5.08 -29.69 8.73
C GLU A 129 -5.32 -30.63 9.92
N LYS A 130 -5.51 -30.07 11.12
CA LYS A 130 -5.84 -30.86 12.31
C LYS A 130 -7.15 -31.64 12.14
N PHE A 131 -8.20 -31.01 11.62
CA PHE A 131 -9.49 -31.67 11.39
C PHE A 131 -9.34 -32.88 10.47
N TRP A 132 -8.64 -32.73 9.34
CA TRP A 132 -8.46 -33.81 8.38
C TRP A 132 -7.56 -34.93 8.92
N CYS A 133 -6.52 -34.60 9.70
CA CYS A 133 -5.72 -35.60 10.41
C CYS A 133 -6.59 -36.42 11.40
N ASP A 134 -7.38 -35.76 12.24
CA ASP A 134 -8.25 -36.42 13.22
C ASP A 134 -9.32 -37.28 12.53
N HIS A 135 -9.92 -36.79 11.44
CA HIS A 135 -10.93 -37.51 10.66
C HIS A 135 -10.37 -38.79 10.01
N MET A 136 -9.17 -38.70 9.43
CA MET A 136 -8.50 -39.86 8.83
C MET A 136 -8.14 -40.92 9.88
N ALA A 137 -7.72 -40.50 11.08
CA ALA A 137 -7.46 -41.41 12.19
C ALA A 137 -8.73 -42.15 12.64
N LEU A 138 -9.88 -41.47 12.68
CA LEU A 138 -11.18 -42.07 13.02
C LEU A 138 -11.71 -43.04 11.97
N ILE A 139 -11.46 -42.80 10.67
CA ILE A 139 -11.87 -43.73 9.61
C ILE A 139 -11.00 -44.99 9.58
N ALA A 140 -9.75 -44.90 10.06
CA ALA A 140 -8.81 -46.01 10.09
C ALA A 140 -9.04 -47.01 11.25
N THR A 141 -9.95 -46.71 12.18
CA THR A 141 -10.33 -47.55 13.33
C THR A 141 -11.65 -48.26 13.10
#